data_AF-A0A822CV67-F1
#
_entry.id   AF-A0A822CV67-F1
#
_cell.length_a   1.000
_cell.length_b   1.000
_cell.length_c   1.000
_cell.angle_alpha   90.00
_cell.angle_beta   90.00
_cell.angle_gamma   90.00
#
_symmetry.space_group_name_H-M   'P 1'
#
loop_
_entity.id
_entity.type
_entity.pdbx_description
1 polymer ?
#
loop_
_entity_poly.entity_id
_entity_poly.type
_entity_poly.pdbx_seq_one_letter_code
_entity_poly.pdbx_strand_id
1 'polypeptide(L)'
;MLCRSSSADAETAPKPEQKAKPFTLKQEFSLHISTSISCNDFQTYWDENKTRLPILASYARRYNCAPSTSAASASAFSVTGYIDRKQRASLSTTTLRYLMLLK
;
A
#
# COMPACT_ATOMS: atom_id res chain seq x y z
N MET A 1 33.23 60.98 -4.03
CA MET A 1 33.42 59.59 -3.54
C MET A 1 32.40 59.38 -2.43
N LEU A 2 31.24 58.76 -2.72
CA LEU A 2 30.90 57.34 -2.45
C LEU A 2 31.02 57.02 -0.93
N CYS A 3 30.07 56.49 -0.16
CA CYS A 3 28.70 55.99 -0.35
C CYS A 3 27.99 55.97 1.04
N ARG A 4 26.66 55.85 1.00
CA ARG A 4 25.68 55.84 2.09
C ARG A 4 25.48 54.43 2.70
N SER A 5 24.95 54.37 3.94
CA SER A 5 24.07 53.32 4.54
C SER A 5 24.67 51.90 4.73
N SER A 6 24.23 50.98 5.59
CA SER A 6 23.28 50.81 6.71
C SER A 6 23.30 49.29 7.01
N SER A 7 22.86 48.87 8.21
CA SER A 7 22.34 47.52 8.55
C SER A 7 23.39 46.47 8.93
N ALA A 8 23.48 46.04 10.19
CA ALA A 8 22.56 45.10 10.87
C ALA A 8 22.71 43.67 10.33
N ASP A 9 23.69 42.95 10.87
CA ASP A 9 23.87 41.52 10.66
C ASP A 9 22.76 40.74 11.37
N ALA A 10 21.62 40.60 10.69
CA ALA A 10 20.59 39.64 11.03
C ALA A 10 21.03 38.26 10.54
N GLU A 11 21.73 37.54 11.41
CA GLU A 11 22.06 36.13 11.25
C GLU A 11 20.75 35.33 11.09
N THR A 12 20.43 35.04 9.82
CA THR A 12 19.21 34.33 9.45
C THR A 12 19.41 32.85 9.74
N ALA A 13 18.82 32.40 10.85
CA ALA A 13 18.69 31.00 11.21
C ALA A 13 18.09 30.19 10.04
N PRO A 14 18.57 28.95 9.78
CA PRO A 14 17.97 28.08 8.79
C PRO A 14 16.52 27.77 9.19
N LYS A 15 15.58 28.16 8.33
CA LYS A 15 14.15 27.87 8.49
C LYS A 15 13.98 26.36 8.72
N PRO A 16 13.18 25.93 9.73
CA PRO A 16 12.92 24.53 9.94
C PRO A 16 12.24 23.93 8.72
N GLU A 17 12.79 22.83 8.22
CA GLU A 17 12.22 21.99 7.18
C GLU A 17 10.73 21.75 7.48
N GLN A 18 9.87 22.37 6.66
CA GLN A 18 8.44 22.13 6.72
C GLN A 18 8.18 20.73 6.17
N LYS A 19 8.21 19.72 7.04
CA LYS A 19 7.62 18.41 6.74
C LYS A 19 6.16 18.65 6.37
N ALA A 20 5.83 18.45 5.09
CA ALA A 20 4.52 18.72 4.54
C ALA A 20 3.44 18.12 5.45
N LYS A 21 2.56 19.00 5.94
CA LYS A 21 1.44 18.64 6.81
C LYS A 21 0.69 17.48 6.14
N PRO A 22 0.46 16.33 6.81
CA PRO A 22 -0.23 15.22 6.18
C PRO A 22 -1.61 15.71 5.71
N PHE A 23 -1.92 15.46 4.44
CA PHE A 23 -3.21 15.79 3.86
C PHE A 23 -4.31 15.16 4.73
N THR A 24 -5.38 15.91 5.02
CA THR A 24 -6.47 15.33 5.82
C THR A 24 -7.26 14.36 4.96
N LEU A 25 -7.71 13.22 5.51
CA LEU A 25 -8.47 12.20 4.78
C LEU A 25 -9.65 12.79 3.97
N LYS A 26 -10.39 13.75 4.54
CA LYS A 26 -11.48 14.45 3.84
C LYS A 26 -11.00 15.17 2.57
N GLN A 27 -9.83 15.78 2.61
CA GLN A 27 -9.24 16.50 1.47
C GLN A 27 -8.77 15.52 0.38
N GLU A 28 -8.18 14.39 0.77
CA GLU A 28 -7.85 13.31 -0.19
C GLU A 28 -9.09 12.75 -0.87
N PHE A 29 -10.18 12.54 -0.13
CA PHE A 29 -11.46 12.09 -0.70
C PHE A 29 -12.01 13.10 -1.70
N SER A 30 -12.06 14.39 -1.35
CA SER A 30 -12.51 15.43 -2.28
C SER A 30 -11.65 15.47 -3.54
N LEU A 31 -10.33 15.34 -3.40
CA LEU A 31 -9.39 15.31 -4.53
C LEU A 31 -9.63 14.08 -5.41
N HIS A 32 -9.79 12.89 -4.83
CA HIS A 32 -10.06 11.67 -5.56
C HIS A 32 -11.38 11.73 -6.34
N ILE A 33 -12.46 12.21 -5.72
CA ILE A 33 -13.78 12.37 -6.38
C ILE A 33 -13.72 13.38 -7.52
N SER A 34 -12.96 14.47 -7.36
CA SER A 34 -12.80 15.50 -8.39
C SER A 34 -11.93 15.06 -9.57
N THR A 35 -11.10 14.04 -9.37
CA THR A 35 -10.18 13.54 -10.40
C THR A 35 -10.93 12.56 -11.29
N SER A 36 -10.88 12.76 -12.61
CA SER A 36 -11.38 11.76 -13.55
C SER A 36 -10.51 10.50 -13.47
N ILE A 37 -11.11 9.38 -13.14
CA ILE A 37 -10.43 8.09 -13.09
C ILE A 37 -10.37 7.54 -14.52
N SER A 38 -9.17 7.37 -15.06
CA SER A 38 -8.97 6.63 -16.32
C SER A 38 -9.15 5.14 -16.09
N CYS A 39 -9.52 4.40 -17.13
CA CYS A 39 -9.68 2.94 -17.12
C CYS A 39 -8.32 2.24 -16.98
N ASN A 40 -7.71 2.34 -15.81
CA ASN A 40 -6.50 1.61 -15.43
C ASN A 40 -6.91 0.49 -14.46
N ASP A 41 -6.14 -0.60 -14.46
CA ASP A 41 -6.29 -1.64 -13.47
C ASP A 41 -6.14 -1.07 -12.05
N PHE A 42 -6.85 -1.67 -11.09
CA PHE A 42 -6.88 -1.21 -9.70
C PHE A 42 -5.46 -1.01 -9.13
N GLN A 43 -4.56 -1.97 -9.37
CA GLN A 43 -3.21 -1.95 -8.82
C GLN A 43 -2.39 -0.78 -9.37
N THR A 44 -2.41 -0.58 -10.70
CA THR A 44 -1.65 0.50 -11.36
C THR A 44 -2.16 1.87 -10.93
N TYR A 45 -3.48 2.05 -10.83
CA TYR A 45 -4.07 3.31 -10.36
C TYR A 45 -3.58 3.70 -8.95
N TRP A 46 -3.60 2.77 -7.99
CA TRP A 46 -3.20 3.07 -6.60
C TRP A 46 -1.68 3.10 -6.39
N ASP A 47 -0.88 2.53 -7.29
CA ASP A 47 0.57 2.67 -7.29
C ASP A 47 0.99 4.06 -7.81
N GLU A 48 0.38 4.54 -8.89
CA GLU A 48 0.63 5.88 -9.45
C GLU A 48 0.17 7.01 -8.51
N ASN A 49 -0.98 6.83 -7.85
CA ASN A 49 -1.56 7.85 -6.97
C ASN A 49 -1.07 7.76 -5.51
N LYS A 50 -0.13 6.86 -5.19
CA LYS A 50 0.36 6.64 -3.82
C LYS A 50 0.96 7.89 -3.17
N THR A 51 1.60 8.75 -3.96
CA THR A 51 2.20 10.01 -3.48
C THR A 51 1.18 11.12 -3.29
N ARG A 52 0.10 11.12 -4.09
CA ARG A 52 -0.97 12.13 -4.07
C ARG A 52 -2.05 11.83 -3.04
N LEU A 53 -2.34 10.54 -2.83
CA LEU A 53 -3.41 10.02 -1.98
C LEU A 53 -2.86 8.96 -1.02
N PRO A 54 -1.89 9.29 -0.14
CA PRO A 54 -1.20 8.30 0.69
C PRO A 54 -2.14 7.59 1.67
N ILE A 55 -3.09 8.30 2.28
CA ILE A 55 -4.01 7.71 3.26
C ILE A 55 -5.02 6.83 2.53
N LEU A 56 -5.66 7.34 1.48
CA LEU A 56 -6.68 6.61 0.74
C LEU A 56 -6.10 5.37 0.04
N ALA A 57 -4.91 5.47 -0.56
CA ALA A 57 -4.24 4.33 -1.18
C ALA A 57 -3.91 3.23 -0.17
N SER A 58 -3.54 3.59 1.06
CA SER A 58 -3.28 2.61 2.12
C SER A 58 -4.55 1.83 2.50
N TYR A 59 -5.68 2.52 2.63
CA TYR A 59 -6.97 1.89 2.91
C TYR A 59 -7.46 1.05 1.74
N ALA A 60 -7.38 1.59 0.52
CA ALA A 60 -7.80 0.88 -0.68
C ALA A 60 -7.06 -0.46 -0.83
N ARG A 61 -5.75 -0.48 -0.61
CA ARG A 61 -4.97 -1.74 -0.60
C ARG A 61 -5.44 -2.65 0.51
N ARG A 62 -5.52 -2.16 1.75
CA ARG A 62 -5.88 -2.99 2.91
C ARG A 62 -7.24 -3.67 2.76
N TYR A 63 -8.23 -2.96 2.23
CA TYR A 63 -9.58 -3.52 2.03
C TYR A 63 -9.67 -4.43 0.81
N ASN A 64 -8.96 -4.15 -0.29
CA ASN A 64 -9.01 -4.98 -1.49
C ASN A 64 -8.02 -6.16 -1.49
N CYS A 65 -7.07 -6.22 -0.55
CA CYS A 65 -6.23 -7.40 -0.34
C CYS A 65 -7.03 -8.61 0.15
N ALA A 66 -8.20 -8.40 0.76
CA ALA A 66 -9.07 -9.49 1.16
C ALA A 66 -9.75 -10.06 -0.10
N PRO A 67 -9.50 -11.33 -0.48
CA PRO A 67 -10.20 -11.91 -1.59
C PRO A 67 -11.70 -11.95 -1.26
N SER A 68 -12.53 -11.53 -2.22
CA SER A 68 -13.99 -11.54 -2.04
C SER A 68 -14.56 -12.96 -1.89
N THR A 69 -13.77 -13.99 -2.19
CA THR A 69 -14.18 -15.40 -2.12
C THR A 69 -13.16 -16.25 -1.38
N SER A 70 -13.63 -17.33 -0.76
CA SER A 70 -12.79 -18.38 -0.18
C SER A 70 -12.24 -19.36 -1.23
N ALA A 71 -12.43 -19.10 -2.53
CA ALA A 71 -12.05 -20.02 -3.60
C ALA A 71 -10.53 -20.31 -3.60
N ALA A 72 -9.70 -19.29 -3.33
CA ALA A 72 -8.26 -19.45 -3.24
C ALA A 72 -7.85 -20.46 -2.15
N SER A 73 -8.37 -20.29 -0.92
CA SER A 73 -8.08 -21.22 0.18
C SER A 73 -8.71 -22.59 -0.04
N ALA A 74 -9.94 -22.65 -0.56
CA ALA A 74 -10.61 -23.91 -0.89
C ALA A 74 -9.85 -24.73 -1.96
N SER A 75 -9.25 -24.06 -2.94
CA SER A 75 -8.40 -24.72 -3.95
C SER A 75 -7.14 -25.32 -3.32
N ALA A 76 -6.48 -24.59 -2.41
CA ALA A 76 -5.32 -25.07 -1.69
C ALA A 76 -5.67 -26.28 -0.80
N PHE A 77 -6.81 -26.25 -0.11
CA PHE A 77 -7.31 -27.38 0.67
C PHE A 77 -7.67 -28.59 -0.21
N SER A 78 -8.26 -28.36 -1.38
CA SER A 78 -8.63 -29.44 -2.30
C SER A 78 -7.39 -30.17 -2.85
N VAL A 79 -6.36 -29.41 -3.25
CA VAL A 79 -5.06 -29.98 -3.68
C VAL A 79 -4.41 -30.76 -2.54
N THR A 80 -4.43 -30.19 -1.34
CA THR A 80 -3.86 -30.83 -0.14
C THR A 80 -4.61 -32.12 0.21
N GLY A 81 -5.94 -32.12 0.16
CA GLY A 81 -6.76 -33.31 0.36
C GLY A 81 -6.55 -34.38 -0.71
N TYR A 82 -6.23 -33.99 -1.94
CA TYR A 82 -5.83 -34.93 -2.99
C TYR A 82 -4.48 -35.59 -2.70
N ILE A 83 -3.50 -34.81 -2.18
CA ILE A 83 -2.18 -35.32 -1.78
C ILE A 83 -2.31 -36.28 -0.58
N ASP A 84 -3.13 -35.91 0.41
CA ASP A 84 -3.39 -36.70 1.63
C ASP A 84 -4.11 -38.03 1.34
N ARG A 85 -5.14 -38.02 0.48
CA ARG A 85 -5.93 -39.23 0.15
C ARG A 85 -5.18 -40.23 -0.73
N LYS A 86 -4.13 -39.82 -1.45
CA LYS A 86 -3.35 -40.73 -2.28
C LYS A 86 -2.57 -41.65 -1.34
N GLN A 87 -3.10 -42.85 -1.08
CA GLN A 87 -2.59 -43.95 -0.23
C GLN A 87 -1.08 -44.29 -0.30
N ARG A 88 -0.29 -43.59 -1.12
CA ARG A 88 1.18 -43.71 -1.26
C ARG A 88 1.96 -42.47 -0.83
N ALA A 89 1.31 -41.38 -0.42
CA ALA A 89 2.00 -40.19 0.09
C ALA A 89 2.31 -40.41 1.58
N SER A 90 3.55 -40.82 1.90
CA SER A 90 4.05 -40.90 3.28
C SER A 90 4.40 -39.50 3.82
N LEU A 91 3.51 -38.52 3.65
CA LEU A 91 3.69 -37.21 4.25
C LEU A 91 3.04 -37.21 5.62
N SER A 92 3.81 -36.87 6.65
CA SER A 92 3.24 -36.54 7.95
C SER A 92 2.36 -35.29 7.82
N THR A 93 1.36 -35.20 8.68
CA THR A 93 0.46 -34.03 8.78
C THR A 93 1.22 -32.73 9.05
N THR A 94 2.37 -32.78 9.72
CA THR A 94 3.25 -31.64 9.94
C THR A 94 3.91 -31.16 8.65
N THR A 95 4.50 -32.07 7.88
CA THR A 95 5.13 -31.75 6.58
C THR A 95 4.10 -31.23 5.59
N LEU A 96 2.88 -31.78 5.61
CA LEU A 96 1.78 -31.34 4.76
C LEU A 96 1.36 -29.89 5.08
N ARG A 97 1.29 -29.49 6.36
CA ARG A 97 1.01 -28.10 6.75
C ARG A 97 2.10 -27.13 6.27
N TYR A 98 3.37 -27.51 6.41
CA TYR A 98 4.47 -26.68 5.90
C TYR A 98 4.42 -26.55 4.39
N LEU A 99 4.08 -27.63 3.68
CA LEU A 99 3.94 -27.62 2.23
C LEU A 99 2.76 -26.76 1.76
N MET A 100 1.65 -26.75 2.52
CA MET A 100 0.51 -25.87 2.25
C MET A 100 0.85 -24.39 2.46
N LEU A 101 1.74 -24.07 3.40
CA LEU A 101 2.21 -22.70 3.66
C LEU A 101 3.25 -22.22 2.64
N LEU A 102 4.05 -23.12 2.09
CA LEU A 102 5.06 -22.81 1.08
C LEU A 102 4.47 -22.61 -0.34
N LYS A 103 3.31 -23.22 -0.60
CA LYS A 103 2.62 -23.19 -1.89
C LYS A 103 1.89 -21.88 -2.15
#